data_AF-A0A0X8HS88-F1
#
_entry.id   AF-A0A0X8HS88-F1
#
_cell.length_a   1.000
_cell.length_b   1.000
_cell.length_c   1.000
_cell.angle_alpha   90.00
_cell.angle_beta   90.00
_cell.angle_gamma   90.00
#
_symmetry.space_group_name_H-M   'P 1'
#
loop_
_entity.id
_entity.type
_entity.pdbx_description
1 polymer ?
#
loop_
_entity_poly.entity_id
_entity_poly.type
_entity_poly.pdbx_seq_one_letter_code
_entity_poly.pdbx_strand_id
1 'polypeptide(L)'
;MSAIGSELVSSYKQLLKALVRSGKRTRVLQANEDIKKKIALVTYEKIQLAREQAQVKGSNENINLTTRMMKLNKELEQLKNSDPSKSKKFLFYPRAREFRETLLEQHASGETLQRRSQHMKDIAAFLVNQMEYDELVERYNPGMKMSQEEKVKRTAARVGLQVPKAEQ
;
A
#
# COMPACT_ATOMS: atom_id res chain seq x y z
N MET A 1 -10.96 6.39 -36.47
CA MET A 1 -9.95 5.56 -35.79
C MET A 1 -10.15 4.11 -36.23
N SER A 2 -9.09 3.42 -36.69
CA SER A 2 -9.19 2.00 -37.08
C SER A 2 -9.69 1.14 -35.90
N ALA A 3 -10.51 0.11 -36.18
CA ALA A 3 -11.06 -0.80 -35.17
C ALA A 3 -9.97 -1.48 -34.32
N ILE A 4 -8.80 -1.72 -34.89
CA ILE A 4 -7.64 -2.29 -34.19
C ILE A 4 -7.11 -1.31 -33.13
N GLY A 5 -7.12 -0.01 -33.44
CA GLY A 5 -6.66 1.03 -32.50
C GLY A 5 -7.60 1.21 -31.32
N SER A 6 -8.91 1.12 -31.53
CA SER A 6 -9.88 1.20 -30.43
C SER A 6 -9.80 -0.01 -29.50
N GLU A 7 -9.57 -1.20 -30.06
CA GLU A 7 -9.40 -2.43 -29.28
C GLU A 7 -8.15 -2.38 -28.41
N LEU A 8 -7.02 -1.94 -28.96
CA LEU A 8 -5.75 -1.78 -28.25
C LEU A 8 -5.88 -0.81 -27.06
N VAL A 9 -6.56 0.32 -27.26
CA VAL A 9 -6.80 1.29 -26.18
C VAL A 9 -7.74 0.72 -25.12
N SER A 10 -8.71 -0.11 -25.51
CA SER A 10 -9.63 -0.79 -24.58
C SER A 10 -8.90 -1.80 -23.70
N SER A 11 -8.10 -2.69 -24.29
CA SER A 11 -7.32 -3.70 -23.56
C SER A 11 -6.27 -3.06 -22.66
N TYR A 12 -5.63 -1.97 -23.11
CA TYR A 12 -4.74 -1.15 -22.26
C TYR A 12 -5.47 -0.59 -21.03
N LYS A 13 -6.67 -0.03 -21.20
CA LYS A 13 -7.48 0.48 -20.08
C LYS A 13 -7.89 -0.63 -19.11
N GLN A 14 -8.21 -1.82 -19.61
CA GLN A 14 -8.53 -2.98 -18.78
C GLN A 14 -7.33 -3.41 -17.95
N LEU A 15 -6.15 -3.53 -18.58
CA LEU A 15 -4.90 -3.87 -17.91
C LEU A 15 -4.55 -2.84 -16.82
N LEU A 16 -4.62 -1.55 -17.13
CA LEU A 16 -4.37 -0.49 -16.13
C LEU A 16 -5.30 -0.61 -14.92
N LYS A 17 -6.61 -0.84 -15.15
CA LYS A 17 -7.57 -1.02 -14.05
C LYS A 17 -7.22 -2.25 -13.19
N ALA A 18 -6.85 -3.36 -13.82
CA ALA A 18 -6.45 -4.58 -13.12
C ALA A 18 -5.19 -4.35 -12.27
N LEU A 19 -4.16 -3.71 -12.84
CA LEU A 19 -2.92 -3.35 -12.12
C LEU A 19 -3.16 -2.40 -10.94
N VAL A 20 -4.04 -1.40 -11.12
CA VAL A 20 -4.41 -0.48 -10.03
C VAL A 20 -5.07 -1.26 -8.89
N ARG A 21 -6.03 -2.13 -9.22
CA ARG A 21 -6.79 -2.91 -8.24
C ARG A 21 -5.90 -3.90 -7.49
N SER A 22 -5.10 -4.70 -8.19
CA SER A 22 -4.21 -5.69 -7.58
C SER A 22 -3.15 -5.04 -6.67
N GLY A 23 -2.57 -3.93 -7.12
CA GLY A 23 -1.56 -3.21 -6.34
C GLY A 23 -2.12 -2.30 -5.24
N LYS A 24 -3.44 -2.07 -5.14
CA LYS A 24 -4.00 -1.10 -4.19
C LYS A 24 -3.76 -1.51 -2.75
N ARG A 25 -4.07 -2.77 -2.39
CA ARG A 25 -3.95 -3.30 -1.03
C ARG A 25 -2.51 -3.13 -0.50
N THR A 26 -1.53 -3.60 -1.27
CA THR A 26 -0.11 -3.51 -0.92
C THR A 26 0.37 -2.08 -0.77
N ARG A 27 -0.02 -1.18 -1.69
CA ARG A 27 0.39 0.23 -1.62
C ARG A 27 -0.22 0.96 -0.43
N VAL A 28 -1.46 0.64 -0.06
CA VAL A 28 -2.10 1.17 1.17
C VAL A 28 -1.38 0.66 2.41
N LEU A 29 -1.03 -0.63 2.46
CA LEU A 29 -0.26 -1.21 3.56
C LEU A 29 1.10 -0.53 3.70
N GLN A 30 1.84 -0.36 2.60
CA GLN A 30 3.12 0.36 2.60
C GLN A 30 2.97 1.80 3.09
N ALA A 31 1.95 2.51 2.63
CA ALA A 31 1.70 3.88 3.07
C ALA A 31 1.36 3.98 4.56
N ASN A 32 0.63 3.00 5.11
CA ASN A 32 0.39 2.90 6.55
C ASN A 32 1.70 2.70 7.32
N GLU A 33 2.57 1.80 6.86
CA GLU A 33 3.88 1.59 7.47
C GLU A 33 4.77 2.84 7.39
N ASP A 34 4.74 3.56 6.27
CA ASP A 34 5.47 4.81 6.12
C ASP A 34 4.94 5.92 7.05
N ILE A 35 3.63 5.98 7.27
CA ILE A 35 3.04 6.90 8.27
C ILE A 35 3.50 6.53 9.67
N LYS A 36 3.50 5.25 10.04
CA LYS A 36 4.01 4.80 11.35
C LYS A 36 5.47 5.23 11.55
N LYS A 37 6.32 5.05 10.54
CA LYS A 37 7.72 5.50 10.57
C LYS A 37 7.82 7.01 10.75
N LYS A 38 7.04 7.79 9.99
CA LYS A 38 7.00 9.26 10.12
C LYS A 38 6.55 9.72 11.50
N ILE A 39 5.53 9.10 12.07
CA ILE A 39 5.08 9.39 13.44
C ILE A 39 6.21 9.14 14.44
N ALA A 40 6.93 8.03 14.31
CA ALA A 40 8.07 7.74 15.17
C ALA A 40 9.18 8.79 15.05
N LEU A 41 9.52 9.20 13.83
CA LEU A 41 10.51 10.27 13.58
C LEU A 41 10.07 11.61 14.18
N VAL A 42 8.84 12.07 13.90
CA VAL A 42 8.31 13.32 14.44
C VAL A 42 8.24 13.28 15.98
N THR A 43 7.90 12.13 16.56
CA THR A 43 7.88 11.94 18.01
C THR A 43 9.29 12.05 18.59
N TYR A 44 10.28 11.44 17.94
CA TYR A 44 11.67 11.56 18.34
C TYR A 44 12.16 13.01 18.26
N GLU A 45 11.90 13.72 17.15
CA GLU A 45 12.24 15.14 17.01
C GLU A 45 11.59 16.00 18.09
N LYS A 46 10.32 15.72 18.42
CA LYS A 46 9.59 16.39 19.49
C LYS A 46 10.27 16.22 20.86
N ILE A 47 10.75 15.00 21.16
CA ILE A 47 11.48 14.71 22.40
C ILE A 47 12.80 15.48 22.43
N GLN A 48 13.53 15.53 21.32
CA GLN A 48 14.79 16.28 21.26
C GLN A 48 14.56 17.78 21.46
N LEU A 49 13.54 18.33 20.81
CA LEU A 49 13.19 19.74 20.95
C LEU A 49 12.78 20.10 22.38
N ALA A 50 12.04 19.22 23.06
CA ALA A 50 11.70 19.40 24.48
C ALA A 50 12.95 19.41 25.39
N ARG A 51 13.98 18.62 25.06
CA ARG A 51 15.27 18.64 25.77
C ARG A 51 16.04 19.93 25.51
N GLU A 52 16.07 20.41 24.26
CA GLU A 52 16.69 21.70 23.90
C GLU A 52 16.02 22.86 24.65
N GLN A 53 14.69 22.87 24.70
CA GLN A 53 13.92 23.90 25.42
C GLN A 53 14.27 23.95 26.92
N ALA A 54 14.54 22.80 27.55
CA ALA A 54 14.94 22.75 28.96
C ALA A 54 16.33 23.34 29.23
N GLN A 55 17.20 23.42 28.20
CA GLN A 55 18.56 23.95 28.32
C GLN A 55 18.65 25.45 27.97
N VAL A 56 17.71 25.97 27.19
CA VAL A 56 17.71 27.35 26.69
C VAL A 56 17.27 28.34 27.77
N LYS A 57 18.11 29.35 28.03
CA LYS A 57 17.87 30.43 29.00
C LYS A 57 17.31 31.72 28.38
N GLY A 58 17.35 31.86 27.04
CA GLY A 58 16.94 33.08 26.32
C GLY A 58 15.46 33.11 25.92
N SER A 59 14.82 34.29 25.93
CA SER A 59 13.40 34.47 25.59
C SER A 59 13.10 34.24 24.10
N ASN A 60 13.91 34.80 23.19
CA ASN A 60 13.68 34.70 21.74
C ASN A 60 13.88 33.27 21.19
N GLU A 61 14.88 32.54 21.68
CA GLU A 61 15.12 31.14 21.31
C GLU A 61 13.96 30.23 21.76
N ASN A 62 13.41 30.49 22.95
CA ASN A 62 12.23 29.78 23.44
C ASN A 62 10.99 30.00 22.56
N ILE A 63 10.78 31.20 22.00
CA ILE A 63 9.66 31.47 21.06
C ILE A 63 9.82 30.64 19.77
N ASN A 64 11.03 30.56 19.23
CA ASN A 64 11.32 29.78 18.03
C ASN A 64 11.12 28.28 18.26
N LEU A 65 11.61 27.76 19.39
CA LEU A 65 11.40 26.36 19.79
C LEU A 65 9.91 26.04 19.97
N THR A 66 9.17 26.92 20.65
CA THR A 66 7.72 26.77 20.83
C THR A 66 6.99 26.71 19.49
N THR A 67 7.37 27.56 18.53
CA THR A 67 6.79 27.57 17.18
C THR A 67 7.07 26.27 16.44
N ARG A 68 8.29 25.75 16.51
CA ARG A 68 8.65 24.47 15.90
C ARG A 68 7.93 23.30 16.58
N MET A 69 7.77 23.33 17.90
CA MET A 69 6.98 22.36 18.66
C MET A 69 5.51 22.33 18.21
N MET A 70 4.90 23.51 18.00
CA MET A 70 3.54 23.61 17.47
C MET A 70 3.43 23.03 16.06
N LYS A 71 4.43 23.26 15.18
CA LYS A 71 4.48 22.65 13.84
C LYS A 71 4.55 21.14 13.91
N LEU A 72 5.42 20.57 14.75
CA LEU A 72 5.55 19.12 14.93
C LEU A 72 4.26 18.51 15.49
N ASN A 73 3.58 19.17 16.44
CA ASN A 73 2.28 18.70 16.93
C ASN A 73 1.23 18.70 15.82
N LYS A 74 1.17 19.76 14.99
CA LYS A 74 0.26 19.83 13.86
C LYS A 74 0.53 18.73 12.84
N GLU A 75 1.79 18.47 12.52
CA GLU A 75 2.18 17.39 11.61
C GLU A 75 1.82 16.01 12.18
N LEU A 76 2.06 15.79 13.47
CA LEU A 76 1.72 14.54 14.15
C LEU A 76 0.21 14.28 14.13
N GLU A 77 -0.61 15.30 14.37
CA GLU A 77 -2.07 15.20 14.28
C GLU A 77 -2.54 14.96 12.83
N GLN A 78 -1.90 15.58 11.84
CA GLN A 78 -2.19 15.31 10.43
C GLN A 78 -1.86 13.86 10.05
N LEU A 79 -0.72 13.34 10.50
CA LEU A 79 -0.30 11.96 10.22
C LEU A 79 -1.25 10.95 10.86
N LYS A 80 -1.65 11.16 12.12
CA LYS A 80 -2.61 10.30 12.83
C LYS A 80 -3.98 10.27 12.17
N ASN A 81 -4.45 11.42 11.68
CA ASN A 81 -5.76 11.54 11.05
C ASN A 81 -5.75 11.15 9.56
N SER A 82 -4.58 10.89 8.99
CA SER A 82 -4.47 10.50 7.58
C SER A 82 -4.87 9.03 7.38
N ASP A 83 -5.83 8.79 6.48
CA ASP A 83 -6.21 7.44 6.04
C ASP A 83 -5.74 7.23 4.59
N PRO A 84 -4.65 6.47 4.37
CA PRO A 84 -4.16 6.16 3.04
C PRO A 84 -5.19 5.48 2.14
N SER A 85 -6.12 4.71 2.68
CA SER A 85 -7.11 3.95 1.91
C SER A 85 -7.99 4.85 1.04
N LYS A 86 -8.20 6.09 1.47
CA LYS A 86 -9.02 7.12 0.80
C LYS A 86 -8.23 8.02 -0.14
N SER A 87 -6.91 7.88 -0.22
CA SER A 87 -6.09 8.75 -1.06
C SER A 87 -6.31 8.47 -2.55
N LYS A 88 -6.63 9.52 -3.31
CA LYS A 88 -6.76 9.47 -4.78
C LYS A 88 -5.48 8.99 -5.48
N LYS A 89 -4.31 9.09 -4.82
CA LYS A 89 -3.02 8.60 -5.34
C LYS A 89 -3.07 7.12 -5.71
N PHE A 90 -3.84 6.31 -5.00
CA PHE A 90 -3.92 4.87 -5.25
C PHE A 90 -4.86 4.49 -6.41
N LEU A 91 -5.64 5.44 -6.93
CA LEU A 91 -6.50 5.24 -8.11
C LEU A 91 -5.70 5.18 -9.42
N PHE A 92 -4.44 5.60 -9.39
CA PHE A 92 -3.57 5.65 -10.56
C PHE A 92 -2.46 4.62 -10.46
N TYR A 93 -2.06 4.09 -11.62
CA TYR A 93 -0.90 3.24 -11.72
C TYR A 93 0.36 4.14 -11.78
N PRO A 94 1.37 3.95 -10.91
CA PRO A 94 2.51 4.86 -10.82
C PRO A 94 3.31 5.01 -12.13
N ARG A 95 3.44 3.92 -12.89
CA ARG A 95 4.21 3.87 -14.14
C ARG A 95 3.32 3.92 -15.39
N ALA A 96 2.15 4.55 -15.31
CA ALA A 96 1.20 4.60 -16.43
C ALA A 96 1.78 5.27 -17.68
N ARG A 97 2.67 6.26 -17.51
CA ARG A 97 3.33 6.93 -18.63
C ARG A 97 4.27 5.99 -19.39
N GLU A 98 5.19 5.34 -18.68
CA GLU A 98 6.12 4.34 -19.25
C GLU A 98 5.35 3.20 -19.94
N PHE A 99 4.25 2.75 -19.33
CA PHE A 99 3.37 1.72 -19.90
C PHE A 99 2.70 2.18 -21.20
N ARG A 100 2.24 3.43 -21.26
CA ARG A 100 1.65 4.01 -22.47
C ARG A 100 2.67 4.09 -23.60
N GLU A 101 3.85 4.65 -23.32
CA GLU A 101 4.91 4.84 -24.31
C GLU A 101 5.33 3.49 -24.91
N THR A 102 5.51 2.47 -24.07
CA THR A 102 5.94 1.13 -24.51
C THR A 102 4.84 0.35 -25.25
N LEU A 103 3.59 0.39 -24.79
CA LEU A 103 2.52 -0.45 -25.34
C LEU A 103 1.76 0.18 -26.52
N LEU A 104 1.56 1.50 -26.50
CA LEU A 104 0.70 2.21 -27.45
C LEU A 104 1.48 2.99 -28.51
N GLU A 105 2.63 3.56 -28.16
CA GLU A 105 3.35 4.50 -29.03
C GLU A 105 4.42 3.82 -29.90
N GLN A 106 4.77 2.57 -29.58
CA GLN A 106 5.70 1.80 -30.38
C GLN A 106 5.07 1.35 -31.71
N HIS A 107 5.56 1.88 -32.83
CA HIS A 107 5.13 1.50 -34.18
C HIS A 107 5.18 -0.02 -34.39
N ALA A 108 4.07 -0.59 -34.84
CA ALA A 108 3.94 -2.03 -35.06
C ALA A 108 2.99 -2.35 -36.20
N SER A 109 3.19 -3.50 -36.84
CA SER A 109 2.26 -4.03 -37.85
C SER A 109 0.91 -4.40 -37.24
N GLY A 110 -0.15 -4.50 -38.05
CA GLY A 110 -1.51 -4.80 -37.60
C GLY A 110 -1.63 -6.11 -36.80
N GLU A 111 -0.98 -7.18 -37.25
CA GLU A 111 -0.95 -8.47 -36.53
C GLU A 111 -0.28 -8.34 -35.16
N THR A 112 0.81 -7.57 -35.07
CA THR A 112 1.52 -7.31 -33.82
C THR A 112 0.64 -6.54 -32.83
N LEU A 113 -0.14 -5.56 -33.32
CA LEU A 113 -1.08 -4.81 -32.48
C LEU A 113 -2.20 -5.69 -31.92
N GLN A 114 -2.72 -6.62 -32.74
CA GLN A 114 -3.72 -7.58 -32.29
C GLN A 114 -3.16 -8.51 -31.21
N ARG A 115 -1.96 -9.06 -31.41
CA ARG A 115 -1.28 -9.90 -30.42
C ARG A 115 -1.01 -9.15 -29.11
N ARG A 116 -0.56 -7.89 -29.18
CA ARG A 116 -0.39 -7.02 -28.01
C ARG A 116 -1.70 -6.81 -27.26
N SER A 117 -2.78 -6.52 -27.98
CA SER A 117 -4.11 -6.38 -27.39
C SER A 117 -4.54 -7.65 -26.65
N GLN A 118 -4.31 -8.82 -27.24
CA GLN A 118 -4.60 -10.10 -26.60
C GLN A 118 -3.78 -10.32 -25.34
N HIS A 119 -2.46 -10.12 -25.39
CA HIS A 119 -1.60 -10.25 -24.20
C HIS A 119 -2.03 -9.31 -23.07
N MET A 120 -2.43 -8.08 -23.37
CA MET A 120 -2.93 -7.17 -22.36
C MET A 120 -4.21 -7.69 -21.69
N LYS A 121 -5.12 -8.30 -22.46
CA LYS A 121 -6.33 -8.95 -21.91
C LYS A 121 -5.97 -10.16 -21.05
N ASP A 122 -5.05 -11.02 -21.51
CA ASP A 122 -4.64 -12.22 -20.80
C ASP A 122 -4.00 -11.87 -19.45
N ILE A 123 -3.12 -10.88 -19.42
CA ILE A 123 -2.50 -10.38 -18.18
C ILE A 123 -3.56 -9.75 -17.27
N ALA A 124 -4.48 -8.96 -17.82
CA ALA A 124 -5.56 -8.37 -17.03
C ALA A 124 -6.44 -9.45 -16.37
N ALA A 125 -6.78 -10.51 -17.12
CA ALA A 125 -7.54 -11.65 -16.62
C ALA A 125 -6.77 -12.40 -15.54
N PHE A 126 -5.49 -12.68 -15.77
CA PHE A 126 -4.62 -13.31 -14.77
C PHE A 126 -4.60 -12.54 -13.45
N LEU A 127 -4.44 -11.21 -13.49
CA LEU A 127 -4.44 -10.38 -12.28
C LEU A 127 -5.77 -10.43 -11.53
N VAL A 128 -6.90 -10.45 -12.24
CA VAL A 128 -8.22 -10.59 -11.63
C VAL A 128 -8.36 -11.95 -10.96
N ASN A 129 -8.00 -13.02 -11.66
CA ASN A 129 -8.05 -14.38 -11.13
C ASN A 129 -7.12 -14.57 -9.93
N GLN A 130 -5.94 -13.92 -9.93
CA GLN A 130 -5.02 -13.98 -8.80
C GLN A 130 -5.61 -13.32 -7.55
N MET A 131 -6.32 -12.19 -7.70
CA MET A 131 -7.00 -11.55 -6.57
C MET A 131 -8.13 -12.42 -6.02
N GLU A 132 -8.92 -13.04 -6.91
CA GLU A 132 -9.98 -13.97 -6.51
C GLU A 132 -9.40 -15.20 -5.79
N TYR A 133 -8.31 -15.77 -6.32
CA TYR A 133 -7.58 -16.85 -5.68
C TYR A 133 -7.13 -16.46 -4.26
N ASP A 134 -6.52 -15.28 -4.10
CA ASP A 134 -6.06 -14.79 -2.79
C ASP A 134 -7.24 -14.65 -1.81
N GLU A 135 -8.39 -14.14 -2.26
CA GLU A 135 -9.62 -14.02 -1.46
C GLU A 135 -10.17 -15.41 -1.05
N LEU A 136 -10.18 -16.38 -1.97
CA LEU A 136 -10.62 -17.74 -1.69
C LEU A 136 -9.69 -18.45 -0.70
N VAL A 137 -8.37 -18.29 -0.86
CA VAL A 137 -7.39 -18.83 0.08
C VAL A 137 -7.57 -18.24 1.47
N GLU A 138 -7.79 -16.93 1.58
CA GLU A 138 -8.05 -16.27 2.87
C GLU A 138 -9.34 -16.79 3.55
N ARG A 139 -10.40 -17.08 2.76
CA ARG A 139 -11.69 -17.57 3.28
C ARG A 139 -11.65 -19.04 3.70
N TYR A 140 -11.09 -19.91 2.86
CA TYR A 140 -11.17 -21.36 3.06
C TYR A 140 -9.94 -21.94 3.75
N ASN A 141 -8.81 -21.23 3.76
CA ASN A 141 -7.60 -21.64 4.47
C ASN A 141 -7.05 -20.53 5.37
N PRO A 142 -7.84 -20.04 6.36
CA PRO A 142 -7.38 -19.01 7.29
C PRO A 142 -6.21 -19.50 8.16
N GLY A 143 -6.01 -20.81 8.28
CA GLY A 143 -4.90 -21.43 9.01
C GLY A 143 -3.54 -21.31 8.30
N MET A 144 -3.49 -20.96 7.01
CA MET A 144 -2.23 -20.77 6.28
C MET A 144 -1.36 -19.66 6.88
N LYS A 145 -1.99 -18.55 7.31
CA LYS A 145 -1.28 -17.40 7.88
C LYS A 145 -1.06 -17.48 9.40
N MET A 146 -1.60 -18.51 10.05
CA MET A 146 -1.46 -18.70 11.50
C MET A 146 -0.07 -19.16 11.85
N SER A 147 0.50 -18.57 12.91
CA SER A 147 1.75 -19.06 13.47
C SER A 147 1.56 -20.48 14.01
N GLN A 148 2.66 -21.22 14.17
CA GLN A 148 2.60 -22.57 14.71
C GLN A 148 1.97 -22.59 16.11
N GLU A 149 2.27 -21.58 16.93
CA GLU A 149 1.69 -21.43 18.27
C GLU A 149 0.17 -21.23 18.24
N GLU A 150 -0.33 -20.41 17.31
CA GLU A 150 -1.76 -20.17 17.15
C GLU A 150 -2.49 -21.44 16.69
N LYS A 151 -1.87 -22.23 15.80
CA LYS A 151 -2.40 -23.53 15.37
C LYS A 151 -2.52 -24.50 16.54
N VAL A 152 -1.48 -24.59 17.37
CA VAL A 152 -1.47 -25.44 18.58
C VAL A 152 -2.56 -24.98 19.55
N LYS A 153 -2.69 -23.67 19.79
CA LYS A 153 -3.74 -23.09 20.65
C LYS A 153 -5.16 -23.39 20.14
N ARG A 154 -5.43 -23.20 18.85
CA ARG A 154 -6.74 -23.52 18.27
C ARG A 154 -7.06 -25.00 18.33
N THR A 155 -6.06 -25.85 18.11
CA THR A 155 -6.23 -27.31 18.17
C THR A 155 -6.55 -27.75 19.59
N ALA A 156 -5.81 -27.25 20.58
CA ALA A 156 -6.09 -27.50 21.99
C ALA A 156 -7.50 -27.03 22.37
N ALA A 157 -7.88 -25.80 22.00
CA ALA A 157 -9.22 -25.28 22.27
C ALA A 157 -10.33 -26.10 21.62
N ARG A 158 -10.11 -26.65 20.41
CA ARG A 158 -11.08 -27.51 19.71
C ARG A 158 -11.38 -28.80 20.47
N VAL A 159 -10.41 -29.31 21.23
CA VAL A 159 -10.56 -30.52 22.07
C VAL A 159 -10.80 -30.19 23.54
N GLY A 160 -11.08 -28.93 23.88
CA GLY A 160 -11.34 -28.50 25.26
C GLY A 160 -10.08 -28.42 26.15
N LEU A 161 -8.89 -28.43 25.57
CA LEU A 161 -7.61 -28.31 26.28
C LEU A 161 -7.07 -26.87 26.21
N GLN A 162 -6.29 -26.47 27.23
CA GLN A 162 -5.52 -25.23 27.21
C GLN A 162 -4.03 -25.52 26.96
N VAL A 163 -3.40 -24.73 26.10
CA VAL A 163 -1.95 -24.81 25.87
C VAL A 163 -1.25 -24.18 27.07
N PRO A 164 -0.31 -24.88 27.72
CA PRO A 164 0.49 -24.31 28.80
C PRO A 164 1.23 -23.06 28.30
N LYS A 165 1.33 -22.03 29.15
CA LYS A 165 2.27 -20.94 28.87
C LYS A 165 3.67 -21.54 29.02
N ALA A 166 4.52 -21.40 28.00
CA ALA A 166 5.93 -21.74 28.16
C ALA A 166 6.45 -20.91 29.35
N GLU A 167 6.89 -21.60 30.41
CA GLU A 167 7.63 -20.95 31.49
C GLU A 167 8.89 -20.31 30.90
N GLN A 168 9.19 -19.10 31.36
CA GLN A 168 10.29 -18.26 30.86
C GLN A 168 11.65 -18.89 31.10
#